data_AF-A0A453IPJ3-F1
#
_entry.id   AF-A0A453IPJ3-F1
#
_cell.length_a   1.000
_cell.length_b   1.000
_cell.length_c   1.000
_cell.angle_alpha   90.00
_cell.angle_beta   90.00
_cell.angle_gamma   90.00
#
_symmetry.space_group_name_H-M   'P 1'
#
loop_
_entity.id
_entity.type
_entity.pdbx_description
1 polymer ?
#
loop_
_entity_poly.entity_id
_entity_poly.type
_entity_poly.pdbx_seq_one_letter_code
_entity_poly.pdbx_strand_id
1 'polypeptide(L)'
;MVLYRISSNKDPGSGPGESLSTKEHTALLQEKRLLDLPKLLDICAIYGHDNGELTSSLVTNAIVVQPNLLDGINTVLPQFLDIFHTMQDRCMDSLQVLSSPGPNVSGHTQLQKDFSEVLDFVNDAIITLDAFAEAYQPAALLLCASFERGGSS
;
A
#
# COMPACT_ATOMS: atom_id res chain seq x y z
N MET A 1 -11.55 2.43 15.47
CA MET A 1 -11.12 2.29 16.89
C MET A 1 -10.29 1.05 17.20
N VAL A 2 -10.67 -0.17 16.78
CA VAL A 2 -9.90 -1.40 17.11
C VAL A 2 -8.44 -1.31 16.67
N LEU A 3 -8.19 -0.91 15.42
CA LEU A 3 -6.84 -0.82 14.86
C LEU A 3 -5.96 0.19 15.60
N TYR A 4 -6.55 1.33 16.02
CA TYR A 4 -5.84 2.32 16.84
C TYR A 4 -5.43 1.74 18.20
N ARG A 5 -6.34 1.02 18.87
CA ARG A 5 -6.03 0.33 20.14
C ARG A 5 -4.95 -0.74 19.98
N ILE A 6 -4.92 -1.43 18.84
CA ILE A 6 -3.84 -2.37 18.51
C ILE A 6 -2.51 -1.62 18.34
N SER A 7 -2.51 -0.45 17.70
CA SER A 7 -1.28 0.34 17.49
C SER A 7 -0.73 0.99 18.77
N SER A 8 -1.56 1.20 19.79
CA SER A 8 -1.17 1.87 21.03
C SER A 8 -0.99 0.86 22.16
N ASN A 9 0.10 0.97 22.93
CA ASN A 9 0.27 0.18 24.14
C ASN A 9 -0.58 0.71 25.32
N LYS A 10 -1.22 1.87 25.15
CA LYS A 10 -2.07 2.54 26.14
C LYS A 10 -3.44 2.86 25.56
N ASP A 11 -4.49 2.33 26.18
CA ASP A 11 -5.85 2.65 25.80
C ASP A 11 -6.21 4.12 26.14
N PRO A 12 -7.05 4.79 25.33
CA PRO A 12 -7.55 6.12 25.65
C PRO A 12 -8.26 6.13 27.02
N GLY A 13 -7.72 6.89 27.96
CA GLY A 13 -8.29 7.03 29.31
C GLY A 13 -7.83 5.97 30.33
N SER A 14 -6.88 5.09 30.00
CA SER A 14 -6.42 4.05 30.93
C SER A 14 -5.50 4.59 32.06
N GLY A 15 -5.64 4.00 33.24
CA GLY A 15 -4.87 4.35 34.44
C GLY A 15 -3.41 3.85 34.42
N PRO A 16 -2.57 4.23 35.41
CA PRO A 16 -1.12 3.97 35.41
C PRO A 16 -0.66 2.49 35.48
N GLY A 17 -1.54 1.51 35.31
CA GLY A 17 -1.20 0.07 35.39
C GLY A 17 -1.95 -0.84 34.41
N GLU A 18 -2.75 -0.26 33.51
CA GLU A 18 -3.59 -1.02 32.56
C GLU A 18 -2.99 -1.07 31.13
N SER A 19 -1.74 -0.64 30.96
CA SER A 19 -1.03 -0.61 29.68
C SER A 19 0.00 -1.73 29.59
N LEU A 20 0.16 -2.30 28.40
CA LEU A 20 1.30 -3.19 28.11
C LEU A 20 2.60 -2.39 28.18
N SER A 21 3.70 -3.02 28.63
CA SER A 21 5.01 -2.41 28.45
C SER A 21 5.30 -2.27 26.95
N THR A 22 6.11 -1.28 26.57
CA THR A 22 6.49 -1.09 25.15
C THR A 22 7.07 -2.38 24.57
N LYS A 23 7.89 -3.11 25.33
CA LYS A 23 8.51 -4.36 24.88
C LYS A 23 7.49 -5.47 24.61
N GLU A 24 6.50 -5.66 25.48
CA GLU A 24 5.44 -6.67 25.29
C GLU A 24 4.56 -6.32 24.10
N HIS A 25 4.18 -5.04 23.97
CA HIS A 25 3.39 -4.54 22.86
C HIS A 25 4.11 -4.73 21.51
N THR A 26 5.39 -4.38 21.43
CA THR A 26 6.22 -4.63 20.24
C THR A 26 6.27 -6.12 19.89
N ALA A 27 6.52 -6.98 20.87
CA ALA A 27 6.61 -8.43 20.66
C ALA A 27 5.29 -8.98 20.10
N LEU A 28 4.13 -8.55 20.64
CA LEU A 28 2.83 -8.97 20.16
C LEU A 28 2.54 -8.50 18.72
N LEU A 29 2.82 -7.23 18.40
CA LEU A 29 2.65 -6.71 17.05
C LEU A 29 3.50 -7.49 16.03
N GLN A 30 4.74 -7.86 16.40
CA GLN A 30 5.67 -8.57 15.52
C GLN A 30 5.28 -10.04 15.37
N GLU A 31 5.08 -10.76 16.48
CA GLU A 31 4.82 -12.20 16.48
C GLU A 31 3.49 -12.53 15.79
N LYS A 32 2.47 -11.68 15.98
CA LYS A 32 1.14 -11.89 15.42
C LYS A 32 0.91 -11.18 14.08
N ARG A 33 1.91 -10.43 13.57
CA ARG A 33 1.82 -9.64 12.32
C ARG A 33 0.53 -8.81 12.25
N LEU A 34 0.18 -8.16 13.36
CA LEU A 34 -1.11 -7.46 13.50
C LEU A 34 -1.18 -6.22 12.61
N LEU A 35 -0.03 -5.56 12.38
CA LEU A 35 0.13 -4.44 11.48
C LEU A 35 1.38 -4.70 10.65
N ASP A 36 1.21 -4.95 9.35
CA ASP A 36 2.29 -5.00 8.37
C ASP A 36 2.11 -3.89 7.34
N LEU A 37 3.12 -3.66 6.49
CA LEU A 37 3.07 -2.57 5.53
C LEU A 37 1.83 -2.63 4.62
N PRO A 38 1.44 -3.79 4.02
CA PRO A 38 0.21 -3.86 3.24
C PRO A 38 -1.03 -3.43 4.03
N LYS A 39 -1.19 -3.88 5.29
CA LYS A 39 -2.31 -3.43 6.14
C LYS A 39 -2.25 -1.93 6.42
N LEU A 40 -1.07 -1.35 6.62
CA LEU A 40 -0.95 0.09 6.84
C LEU A 40 -1.34 0.88 5.58
N LEU A 41 -0.94 0.41 4.40
CA LEU A 41 -1.36 0.99 3.12
C LEU A 41 -2.89 0.94 2.98
N ASP A 42 -3.50 -0.22 3.21
CA ASP A 42 -4.97 -0.39 3.17
C ASP A 42 -5.68 0.53 4.17
N ILE A 43 -5.16 0.64 5.40
CA ILE A 43 -5.72 1.52 6.43
C ILE A 43 -5.68 2.98 5.99
N CYS A 44 -4.58 3.42 5.38
CA CYS A 44 -4.46 4.78 4.86
C CYS A 44 -5.45 5.03 3.73
N ALA A 45 -5.52 4.12 2.75
CA ALA A 45 -6.44 4.24 1.62
C ALA A 45 -7.92 4.27 2.05
N ILE A 46 -8.31 3.47 3.05
CA ILE A 46 -9.70 3.33 3.49
C ILE A 46 -10.11 4.43 4.48
N TYR A 47 -9.24 4.78 5.44
CA TYR A 47 -9.60 5.66 6.56
C TYR A 47 -8.91 7.03 6.54
N GLY A 48 -7.92 7.25 5.68
CA GLY A 48 -7.12 8.48 5.64
C GLY A 48 -7.97 9.72 5.38
N HIS A 49 -8.88 9.65 4.41
CA HIS A 49 -9.71 10.80 4.02
C HIS A 49 -10.61 11.30 5.16
N ASP A 50 -11.35 10.39 5.81
CA ASP A 50 -12.34 10.75 6.83
C ASP A 50 -11.73 10.90 8.24
N ASN A 51 -10.59 10.25 8.52
CA ASN A 51 -10.02 10.13 9.87
C ASN A 51 -8.51 10.43 9.89
N GLY A 52 -8.04 11.41 9.12
CA GLY A 52 -6.62 11.70 8.89
C GLY A 52 -5.74 11.75 10.15
N GLU A 53 -6.14 12.50 11.18
CA GLU A 53 -5.35 12.62 12.43
C GLU A 53 -5.19 11.27 13.16
N LEU A 54 -6.27 10.49 13.24
CA LEU A 54 -6.26 9.19 13.92
C LEU A 54 -5.48 8.15 13.11
N THR A 55 -5.65 8.18 11.78
CA THR A 55 -4.91 7.32 10.84
C THR A 55 -3.41 7.62 10.91
N SER A 56 -3.02 8.89 10.89
CA SER A 56 -1.61 9.32 11.03
C SER A 56 -1.03 8.86 12.37
N SER A 57 -1.77 9.02 13.47
CA SER A 57 -1.35 8.56 14.79
C SER A 57 -1.15 7.05 14.85
N LEU A 58 -2.07 6.27 14.27
CA LEU A 58 -2.00 4.81 14.19
C LEU A 58 -0.76 4.36 13.41
N VAL A 59 -0.56 4.91 12.21
CA VAL A 59 0.56 4.56 11.33
C VAL A 59 1.89 4.93 11.98
N THR A 60 1.97 6.10 12.59
CA THR A 60 3.16 6.55 13.32
C THR A 60 3.48 5.62 14.48
N ASN A 61 2.48 5.24 15.28
CA ASN A 61 2.68 4.30 16.38
C ASN A 61 3.21 2.95 15.88
N ALA A 62 2.63 2.42 14.80
CA ALA A 62 3.07 1.15 14.21
C ALA A 62 4.54 1.22 13.75
N ILE A 63 4.94 2.30 13.07
CA ILE A 63 6.31 2.49 12.56
C ILE A 63 7.31 2.73 13.69
N VAL A 64 6.96 3.50 14.72
CA VAL A 64 7.82 3.71 15.90
C VAL A 64 8.10 2.38 16.60
N VAL A 65 7.08 1.51 16.69
CA VAL A 65 7.21 0.20 17.32
C VAL A 65 7.92 -0.82 16.41
N GLN A 66 7.76 -0.70 15.09
CA GLN A 66 8.35 -1.60 14.09
C GLN A 66 8.95 -0.81 12.91
N PRO A 67 10.14 -0.20 13.07
CA PRO A 67 10.73 0.64 12.01
C PRO A 67 11.01 -0.12 10.71
N ASN A 68 11.26 -1.43 10.81
CA ASN A 68 11.50 -2.34 9.70
C ASN A 68 10.27 -2.56 8.80
N LEU A 69 9.08 -2.08 9.17
CA LEU A 69 7.93 -2.06 8.27
C LEU A 69 8.21 -1.26 6.99
N LEU A 70 9.01 -0.21 7.11
CA LEU A 70 9.39 0.64 5.97
C LEU A 70 10.32 -0.08 4.98
N ASP A 71 11.06 -1.11 5.41
CA ASP A 71 11.84 -1.95 4.49
C ASP A 71 10.93 -2.69 3.50
N GLY A 72 9.67 -2.91 3.89
CA GLY A 72 8.65 -3.50 3.02
C GLY A 72 8.38 -2.66 1.77
N ILE A 73 8.68 -1.35 1.76
CA ILE A 73 8.51 -0.48 0.58
C ILE A 73 9.36 -1.00 -0.58
N ASN A 74 10.59 -1.46 -0.28
CA ASN A 74 11.49 -2.05 -1.28
C ASN A 74 11.00 -3.42 -1.80
N THR A 75 9.95 -3.98 -1.21
CA THR A 75 9.30 -5.22 -1.68
C THR A 75 8.00 -4.90 -2.41
N VAL A 76 7.16 -4.03 -1.84
CA VAL A 76 5.83 -3.69 -2.38
C VAL A 76 5.94 -2.94 -3.71
N LEU A 77 6.89 -1.99 -3.84
CA LEU A 77 7.03 -1.22 -5.08
C LEU A 77 7.45 -2.09 -6.27
N PRO A 78 8.48 -2.97 -6.19
CA PRO A 78 8.78 -3.90 -7.28
C PRO A 78 7.61 -4.81 -7.62
N GLN A 79 6.90 -5.35 -6.62
CA GLN A 79 5.71 -6.18 -6.87
C GLN A 79 4.61 -5.42 -7.62
N PHE A 80 4.38 -4.15 -7.26
CA PHE A 80 3.46 -3.27 -7.98
C PHE A 80 3.88 -3.11 -9.45
N LEU A 81 5.17 -2.83 -9.71
CA LEU A 81 5.70 -2.68 -11.06
C LEU A 81 5.59 -3.98 -11.88
N ASP A 82 5.86 -5.14 -11.27
CA ASP A 82 5.72 -6.45 -11.92
C ASP A 82 4.27 -6.71 -12.35
N ILE A 83 3.30 -6.37 -11.48
CA ILE A 83 1.87 -6.49 -11.82
C ILE A 83 1.51 -5.51 -12.94
N PHE A 84 1.97 -4.26 -12.86
CA PHE A 84 1.74 -3.26 -13.90
C PHE A 84 2.27 -3.74 -15.26
N HIS A 85 3.50 -4.27 -15.32
CA HIS A 85 4.07 -4.83 -16.54
C HIS A 85 3.26 -6.01 -17.05
N THR A 86 2.81 -6.91 -16.17
CA THR A 86 1.95 -8.03 -16.57
C THR A 86 0.62 -7.55 -17.19
N MET A 87 0.01 -6.50 -16.65
CA MET A 87 -1.22 -5.92 -17.21
C MET A 87 -0.95 -5.15 -18.52
N GLN A 88 0.19 -4.49 -18.62
CA GLN A 88 0.66 -3.83 -19.84
C GLN A 88 0.86 -4.84 -20.98
N ASP A 89 1.52 -5.97 -20.70
CA ASP A 89 1.74 -7.04 -21.68
C ASP A 89 0.41 -7.59 -22.20
N ARG A 90 -0.59 -7.78 -21.32
CA ARG A 90 -1.95 -8.17 -21.74
C ARG A 90 -2.58 -7.16 -22.69
N CYS A 91 -2.41 -5.85 -22.46
CA CYS A 91 -2.89 -4.83 -23.39
C CYS A 91 -2.19 -4.94 -24.75
N MET A 92 -0.88 -5.21 -24.76
CA MET A 92 -0.10 -5.38 -25.97
C MET A 92 -0.54 -6.62 -26.76
N ASP A 93 -0.82 -7.72 -26.08
CA ASP A 93 -1.35 -8.95 -26.69
C ASP A 93 -2.72 -8.68 -27.34
N SER A 94 -3.62 -7.99 -26.62
CA SER A 94 -4.92 -7.59 -27.15
C SER A 94 -4.81 -6.67 -28.38
N LEU A 95 -3.80 -5.79 -28.41
CA LEU A 95 -3.51 -4.94 -29.57
C LEU A 95 -2.96 -5.72 -30.77
N GLN A 96 -2.12 -6.74 -30.52
CA GLN A 96 -1.61 -7.62 -31.58
C GLN A 96 -2.73 -8.44 -32.23
N VAL A 97 -3.69 -8.92 -31.44
CA VAL A 97 -4.90 -9.61 -31.95
C VAL A 97 -5.69 -8.68 -32.88
N LEU A 98 -5.86 -7.41 -32.50
CA LEU A 98 -6.54 -6.41 -33.34
C LEU A 98 -5.81 -6.09 -34.64
N SER A 99 -4.48 -6.21 -34.63
CA SER A 99 -3.63 -5.95 -35.80
C SER A 99 -3.59 -7.15 -36.77
N SER A 100 -4.15 -8.29 -36.38
CA SER A 100 -4.17 -9.52 -37.19
C SER A 100 -5.31 -9.50 -38.22
N PRO A 101 -5.09 -10.04 -39.44
CA PRO A 101 -6.11 -10.08 -40.48
C PRO A 101 -7.26 -11.03 -40.12
N GLY A 102 -8.48 -10.51 -39.97
CA GLY A 102 -9.69 -11.27 -39.66
C GLY A 102 -10.82 -10.40 -39.09
N PRO A 103 -12.04 -10.94 -38.91
CA PRO A 103 -13.13 -10.21 -38.26
C PRO A 103 -12.85 -10.04 -36.75
N ASN A 104 -12.56 -8.80 -36.33
CA ASN A 104 -12.04 -8.47 -34.99
C ASN A 104 -13.08 -7.87 -34.02
N VAL A 105 -14.35 -8.27 -34.14
CA VAL A 105 -15.47 -7.67 -33.38
C VAL A 105 -15.29 -7.75 -31.85
N SER A 106 -14.66 -8.82 -31.34
CA SER A 106 -14.40 -8.99 -29.90
C SER A 106 -13.09 -8.37 -29.41
N GLY A 107 -12.16 -8.04 -30.30
CA GLY A 107 -10.83 -7.55 -29.92
C GLY A 107 -10.84 -6.13 -29.36
N HIS A 108 -11.72 -5.26 -29.86
CA HIS A 108 -11.83 -3.88 -29.37
C HIS A 108 -12.40 -3.82 -27.95
N THR A 109 -13.42 -4.64 -27.66
CA THR A 109 -14.00 -4.78 -26.32
C THR A 109 -12.98 -5.34 -25.33
N GLN A 110 -12.19 -6.33 -25.75
CA GLN A 110 -11.14 -6.91 -24.91
C GLN A 110 -10.03 -5.89 -24.61
N LEU A 111 -9.52 -5.18 -25.64
CA LEU A 111 -8.52 -4.12 -25.44
C LEU A 111 -9.04 -3.02 -24.50
N GLN A 112 -10.30 -2.59 -24.66
CA GLN A 112 -10.90 -1.60 -23.77
C GLN A 112 -10.94 -2.10 -22.32
N LYS A 113 -11.29 -3.37 -22.11
CA LYS A 113 -11.33 -3.98 -20.78
C LYS A 113 -9.93 -4.06 -20.17
N ASP A 114 -8.95 -4.58 -20.90
CA ASP A 114 -7.58 -4.70 -20.41
C ASP A 114 -6.98 -3.32 -20.08
N PHE A 115 -7.22 -2.33 -20.93
CA PHE A 115 -6.76 -0.95 -20.67
C PHE A 115 -7.44 -0.33 -19.46
N SER A 116 -8.75 -0.56 -19.28
CA SER A 116 -9.48 -0.06 -18.09
C SER A 116 -8.93 -0.68 -16.81
N GLU A 117 -8.62 -1.98 -16.82
CA GLU A 117 -8.02 -2.68 -15.67
C GLU A 117 -6.65 -2.10 -15.30
N VAL A 118 -5.82 -1.74 -16.29
CA VAL A 118 -4.55 -1.03 -16.05
C VAL A 118 -4.79 0.31 -15.37
N LEU A 119 -5.75 1.10 -15.87
CA LEU A 119 -6.04 2.42 -15.31
C LEU A 119 -6.57 2.33 -13.88
N ASP A 120 -7.49 1.40 -13.61
CA ASP A 120 -8.04 1.16 -12.28
C ASP A 120 -6.92 0.76 -11.31
N PHE A 121 -6.05 -0.18 -11.72
CA PHE A 121 -4.91 -0.61 -10.91
C PHE A 121 -3.91 0.52 -10.60
N VAL A 122 -3.56 1.32 -11.60
CA VAL A 122 -2.66 2.48 -11.42
C VAL A 122 -3.30 3.52 -10.50
N ASN A 123 -4.59 3.80 -10.68
CA ASN A 123 -5.31 4.75 -9.85
C ASN A 123 -5.37 4.28 -8.39
N ASP A 124 -5.70 3.01 -8.14
CA ASP A 124 -5.73 2.44 -6.80
C ASP A 124 -4.37 2.53 -6.11
N ALA A 125 -3.29 2.25 -6.84
CA ALA A 125 -1.93 2.37 -6.31
C ALA A 125 -1.56 3.82 -5.99
N ILE A 126 -1.87 4.78 -6.88
CA ILE A 126 -1.60 6.19 -6.64
C ILE A 126 -2.34 6.68 -5.39
N ILE A 127 -3.65 6.40 -5.29
CA ILE A 127 -4.47 6.79 -4.13
C ILE A 127 -3.90 6.18 -2.84
N THR A 128 -3.52 4.89 -2.89
CA THR A 128 -2.99 4.19 -1.72
C THR A 128 -1.65 4.75 -1.26
N LEU A 129 -0.73 5.00 -2.19
CA LEU A 129 0.60 5.54 -1.88
C LEU A 129 0.53 6.99 -1.40
N ASP A 130 -0.34 7.80 -2.02
CA ASP A 130 -0.58 9.20 -1.62
C ASP A 130 -1.17 9.28 -0.20
N ALA A 131 -2.21 8.48 0.08
CA ALA A 131 -2.81 8.42 1.42
C ALA A 131 -1.80 7.96 2.49
N PHE A 132 -0.89 7.04 2.15
CA PHE A 132 0.18 6.62 3.07
C PHE A 132 1.21 7.73 3.32
N ALA A 133 1.60 8.46 2.26
CA ALA A 133 2.50 9.60 2.37
C ALA A 133 1.88 10.75 3.18
N GLU A 134 0.57 10.98 3.06
CA GLU A 134 -0.17 11.95 3.86
C GLU A 134 -0.25 11.53 5.34
N ALA A 135 -0.55 10.26 5.62
CA ALA A 135 -0.63 9.75 6.97
C ALA A 135 0.74 9.69 7.67
N TYR A 136 1.83 9.45 6.92
CA TYR A 136 3.19 9.41 7.44
C TYR A 136 4.18 10.10 6.48
N GLN A 137 4.33 11.41 6.65
CA GLN A 137 5.13 12.28 5.78
C GLN A 137 6.53 11.75 5.41
N PRO A 138 7.32 11.09 6.31
CA PRO A 138 8.62 10.55 5.93
C PRO A 138 8.57 9.46 4.85
N ALA A 139 7.42 8.81 4.64
CA ALA A 139 7.23 7.83 3.57
C ALA A 139 7.42 8.43 2.18
N ALA A 140 7.06 9.71 1.97
CA ALA A 140 7.22 10.37 0.67
C ALA A 140 8.67 10.33 0.16
N LEU A 141 9.64 10.60 1.05
CA LEU A 141 11.05 10.54 0.72
C LEU A 141 11.49 9.12 0.36
N LEU A 142 11.03 8.13 1.13
CA LEU A 142 11.38 6.72 0.93
C LEU A 142 10.82 6.19 -0.39
N LEU A 143 9.56 6.49 -0.69
CA LEU A 143 8.92 6.12 -1.94
C LEU A 143 9.68 6.70 -3.13
N CYS A 144 10.01 8.00 -3.11
CA CYS A 144 10.80 8.64 -4.16
C CYS A 144 12.20 8.01 -4.33
N ALA A 145 12.91 7.74 -3.22
CA ALA A 145 14.24 7.13 -3.27
C ALA A 145 14.23 5.70 -3.84
N SER A 146 13.15 4.95 -3.60
CA SER A 146 12.99 3.60 -4.16
C SER A 146 12.82 3.62 -5.69
N PHE A 147 12.21 4.65 -6.27
CA PHE A 147 12.11 4.79 -7.73
C PHE A 147 13.46 5.08 -8.40
N GLU A 148 14.36 5.84 -7.77
CA GLU A 148 15.69 6.14 -8.33
C GLU A 148 16.57 4.88 -8.48
N ARG A 149 16.41 3.90 -7.59
CA ARG A 149 17.18 2.65 -7.62
C ARG A 149 16.76 1.68 -8.74
N GLY A 150 15.59 1.87 -9.34
CA GLY A 150 15.12 1.05 -10.47
C GLY A 150 15.68 1.47 -11.83
N GLY A 151 16.44 2.58 -11.91
CA GLY A 151 16.99 3.14 -13.15
C GLY A 151 18.41 2.69 -13.52
N SER A 152 19.05 1.83 -12.73
CA SER A 152 20.40 1.32 -13.01
C SER A 152 20.37 -0.16 -13.38
N SER A 153 20.01 -0.42 -14.64
CA SER A 153 20.22 -1.67 -15.37
C SER A 153 20.74 -1.36 -16.75
#